data_AF-A0A367XUG3-F1
#
_entry.id   AF-A0A367XUG3-F1
#
_cell.length_a   1.000
_cell.length_b   1.000
_cell.length_c   1.000
_cell.angle_alpha   90.00
_cell.angle_beta   90.00
_cell.angle_gamma   90.00
#
_symmetry.space_group_name_H-M   'P 1'
#
loop_
_entity.id
_entity.type
_entity.pdbx_description
1 polymer ?
#
loop_
_entity_poly.entity_id
_entity_poly.type
_entity_poly.pdbx_seq_one_letter_code
_entity_poly.pdbx_strand_id
1 'polypeptide(L)'
;MTNDRRLPIITKEEVIKWSQDAQSTLEKTQKLCTNAQSLLHSTIEELTVRLPEKLEATEFLYISYIRQHAMISQQIENIRQIIKTKVNKVFVEIDDMLDPSLDQLNRILGELARINVPSFVVVNGSTDKSLLDFTSLESMNLLKTNIEIYKSNAGKIRKLLDTEVILKLSDQYNSMDAQYREIKKIYDTLTPLKVEFRSQGKGKLLESSSFVGTILRENDSLESELVSILQMQTNHFDQCIRAVELVSSGSKNDAINLEVLQSDAYELPEVFKELSTVYDIILQNEERSQKFITTNKSNIEAVLQLTDGELEAFRDFKTHLYPKSLFLLVEFEKRLNVCSIESQEEDKSPCEIYSETLQELTSHYIQFINVYKTKYLAELHHEQYTYPRKFLRKLTEFLYEDIYGIQLEETERRHRWMVKYGQFIPAEFMLPGEHELPVVVQIITEGLENIQKEQEESTREEGREVISGEERELIDMIKGTKI
;
A
#
# COMPACT_ATOMS: atom_id res chain seq x y z
N MET A 1 -66.35 -62.38 -71.59
CA MET A 1 -66.45 -63.03 -70.26
C MET A 1 -66.13 -61.98 -69.23
N THR A 2 -67.15 -61.28 -68.77
CA THR A 2 -67.10 -60.24 -67.73
C THR A 2 -67.08 -60.94 -66.38
N ASN A 3 -65.94 -60.87 -65.68
CA ASN A 3 -65.89 -61.25 -64.27
C ASN A 3 -66.62 -60.18 -63.46
N ASP A 4 -67.88 -60.44 -63.15
CA ASP A 4 -68.64 -59.76 -62.10
C ASP A 4 -67.91 -59.96 -60.76
N ARG A 5 -67.10 -58.97 -60.38
CA ARG A 5 -66.70 -58.81 -58.97
C ARG A 5 -67.95 -58.41 -58.21
N ARG A 6 -68.49 -59.35 -57.41
CA ARG A 6 -69.51 -59.06 -56.39
C ARG A 6 -69.01 -57.90 -55.53
N LEU A 7 -69.63 -56.73 -55.64
CA LEU A 7 -69.46 -55.64 -54.69
C LEU A 7 -69.89 -56.14 -53.31
N PRO A 8 -69.08 -55.93 -52.26
CA PRO A 8 -69.46 -56.32 -50.90
C PRO A 8 -70.70 -55.54 -50.49
N ILE A 9 -71.72 -56.25 -50.00
CA ILE A 9 -72.93 -55.62 -49.45
C ILE A 9 -72.54 -55.12 -48.06
N ILE A 10 -72.24 -53.82 -47.94
CA ILE A 10 -71.94 -53.17 -46.65
C ILE A 10 -73.19 -53.20 -45.78
N THR A 11 -73.10 -53.85 -44.62
CA THR A 11 -74.23 -54.05 -43.70
C THR A 11 -74.32 -52.95 -42.64
N LYS A 12 -75.54 -52.72 -42.11
CA LYS A 12 -75.77 -51.73 -41.04
C LYS A 12 -74.96 -52.03 -39.77
N GLU A 13 -74.73 -53.31 -39.48
CA GLU A 13 -73.92 -53.74 -38.34
C GLU A 13 -72.43 -53.43 -38.51
N GLU A 14 -71.89 -53.54 -39.73
CA GLU A 14 -70.50 -53.16 -40.03
C GLU A 14 -70.25 -51.66 -39.88
N VAL A 15 -71.19 -50.82 -40.32
CA VAL A 15 -71.07 -49.35 -40.19
C VAL A 15 -71.13 -48.91 -38.71
N ILE A 16 -71.96 -49.57 -37.89
CA ILE A 16 -72.00 -49.35 -36.44
C ILE A 16 -70.68 -49.76 -35.79
N LYS A 17 -70.10 -50.89 -36.22
CA LYS A 17 -68.80 -51.35 -35.72
C LYS A 17 -67.67 -50.37 -36.08
N TRP A 18 -67.61 -49.88 -37.32
CA TRP A 18 -66.64 -48.85 -37.72
C TRP A 18 -66.78 -47.57 -36.90
N SER A 19 -68.01 -47.14 -36.59
CA SER A 19 -68.25 -45.99 -35.72
C SER A 19 -67.74 -46.20 -34.29
N GLN A 20 -67.91 -47.40 -33.72
CA GLN A 20 -67.39 -47.73 -32.39
C GLN A 20 -65.87 -47.81 -32.37
N ASP A 21 -65.27 -48.43 -33.39
CA ASP A 21 -63.81 -48.54 -33.54
C ASP A 21 -63.17 -47.15 -33.76
N ALA A 22 -63.81 -46.29 -34.56
CA ALA A 22 -63.41 -44.91 -34.76
C ALA A 22 -63.52 -44.09 -33.46
N GLN A 23 -64.59 -44.26 -32.68
CA GLN A 23 -64.75 -43.58 -31.38
C GLN A 23 -63.63 -43.97 -30.40
N SER A 24 -63.39 -45.27 -30.23
CA SER A 24 -62.36 -45.75 -29.29
C SER A 24 -60.96 -45.31 -29.70
N THR A 25 -60.67 -45.30 -30.99
CA THR A 25 -59.37 -44.86 -31.51
C THR A 25 -59.21 -43.35 -31.36
N LEU A 26 -60.26 -42.57 -31.64
CA LEU A 26 -60.24 -41.12 -31.46
C LEU A 26 -60.02 -40.73 -29.99
N GLU A 27 -60.67 -41.40 -29.03
CA GLU A 27 -60.47 -41.14 -27.59
C GLU A 27 -59.02 -41.42 -27.16
N LYS A 28 -58.42 -42.51 -27.66
CA LYS A 28 -56.99 -42.82 -27.41
C LYS A 28 -56.06 -41.80 -28.05
N THR A 29 -56.37 -41.38 -29.26
CA THR A 29 -55.59 -40.37 -29.99
C THR A 29 -55.67 -39.01 -29.33
N GLN A 30 -56.86 -38.56 -28.91
CA GLN A 30 -57.02 -37.32 -28.14
C GLN A 30 -56.17 -37.34 -26.86
N LYS A 31 -56.14 -38.47 -26.16
CA LYS A 31 -55.30 -38.62 -24.96
C LYS A 31 -53.81 -38.54 -25.28
N LEU A 32 -53.34 -39.24 -26.32
CA LEU A 32 -51.95 -39.19 -26.77
C LEU A 32 -51.56 -37.79 -27.22
N CYS A 33 -52.36 -37.14 -28.07
CA CYS A 33 -52.11 -35.77 -28.54
C CYS A 33 -52.09 -34.78 -27.37
N THR A 34 -52.99 -34.90 -26.39
CA THR A 34 -53.00 -34.01 -25.21
C THR A 34 -51.70 -34.15 -24.39
N ASN A 35 -51.24 -35.38 -24.16
CA ASN A 35 -49.98 -35.62 -23.46
C ASN A 35 -48.79 -35.10 -24.27
N ALA A 36 -48.78 -35.35 -25.58
CA ALA A 36 -47.74 -34.90 -26.49
C ALA A 36 -47.65 -33.36 -26.53
N GLN A 37 -48.79 -32.69 -26.65
CA GLN A 37 -48.92 -31.23 -26.62
C GLN A 37 -48.36 -30.66 -25.30
N SER A 38 -48.64 -31.31 -24.16
CA SER A 38 -48.11 -30.90 -22.86
C SER A 38 -46.57 -31.00 -22.81
N LEU A 39 -45.99 -32.07 -23.37
CA LEU A 39 -44.54 -32.27 -23.41
C LEU A 39 -43.86 -31.27 -24.36
N LEU A 40 -44.44 -31.06 -25.55
CA LEU A 40 -43.97 -30.07 -26.52
C LEU A 40 -43.99 -28.67 -25.91
N HIS A 41 -45.12 -28.27 -25.31
CA HIS A 41 -45.27 -26.96 -24.68
C HIS A 41 -44.29 -26.76 -23.53
N SER A 42 -44.14 -27.74 -22.64
CA SER A 42 -43.17 -27.68 -21.53
C SER A 42 -41.73 -27.56 -22.04
N THR A 43 -41.38 -28.28 -23.11
CA THR A 43 -40.04 -28.24 -23.70
C THR A 43 -39.77 -26.88 -24.34
N ILE A 44 -40.74 -26.32 -25.06
CA ILE A 44 -40.66 -24.99 -25.65
C ILE A 44 -40.51 -23.93 -24.56
N GLU A 45 -41.33 -23.97 -23.49
CA GLU A 45 -41.27 -22.99 -22.39
C GLU A 45 -39.90 -23.01 -21.69
N GLU A 46 -39.36 -24.19 -21.37
CA GLU A 46 -38.05 -24.31 -20.72
C GLU A 46 -36.90 -23.82 -21.60
N LEU A 47 -36.89 -24.18 -22.89
CA LEU A 47 -35.80 -23.83 -23.81
C LEU A 47 -35.84 -22.38 -24.29
N THR A 48 -37.03 -21.79 -24.45
CA THR A 48 -37.18 -20.45 -25.05
C THR A 48 -37.40 -19.33 -24.03
N VAL A 49 -37.89 -19.65 -22.84
CA VAL A 49 -38.21 -18.66 -21.80
C VAL A 49 -37.33 -18.85 -20.57
N ARG A 50 -37.52 -19.96 -19.84
CA ARG A 50 -36.96 -20.10 -18.49
C ARG A 50 -35.43 -20.20 -18.46
N LEU A 51 -34.83 -21.02 -19.33
CA LEU A 51 -33.38 -21.20 -19.37
C LEU A 51 -32.67 -19.92 -19.86
N PRO A 52 -33.11 -19.25 -20.94
CA PRO A 52 -32.59 -17.94 -21.35
C PRO A 52 -32.69 -16.86 -20.27
N GLU A 53 -33.84 -16.71 -19.61
CA GLU A 53 -34.03 -15.71 -18.55
C GLU A 53 -33.07 -15.93 -17.39
N LYS A 54 -32.90 -17.19 -16.94
CA LYS A 54 -31.93 -17.53 -15.90
C LYS A 54 -30.49 -17.24 -16.32
N LEU A 55 -30.15 -17.51 -17.57
CA LEU A 55 -28.82 -17.22 -18.11
C LEU A 55 -28.54 -15.71 -18.16
N GLU A 56 -29.51 -14.91 -18.60
CA GLU A 56 -29.40 -13.44 -18.65
C GLU A 56 -29.24 -12.85 -17.25
N ALA A 57 -30.05 -13.30 -16.27
CA ALA A 57 -29.92 -12.90 -14.88
C ALA A 57 -28.52 -13.25 -14.30
N THR A 58 -28.00 -14.43 -14.64
CA THR A 58 -26.66 -14.88 -14.22
C THR A 58 -25.56 -14.06 -14.87
N GLU A 59 -25.70 -13.70 -16.15
CA GLU A 59 -24.76 -12.82 -16.85
C GLU A 59 -24.74 -11.43 -16.20
N PHE A 60 -25.90 -10.86 -15.90
CA PHE A 60 -26.00 -9.58 -15.20
C PHE A 60 -25.31 -9.62 -13.83
N LEU A 61 -25.59 -10.65 -13.02
CA LEU A 61 -24.98 -10.83 -11.70
C LEU A 61 -23.45 -10.96 -11.80
N TYR A 62 -22.97 -11.78 -12.73
CA TYR A 62 -21.54 -12.00 -12.93
C TYR A 62 -20.79 -10.75 -13.42
N ILE A 63 -21.39 -9.96 -14.32
CA ILE A 63 -20.81 -8.67 -14.75
C ILE A 63 -20.72 -7.72 -13.56
N SER A 64 -21.77 -7.64 -12.74
CA SER A 64 -21.76 -6.86 -11.51
C SER A 64 -20.64 -7.32 -10.57
N TYR A 65 -20.50 -8.63 -10.37
CA TYR A 65 -19.46 -9.24 -9.56
C TYR A 65 -18.04 -8.88 -10.02
N ILE A 66 -17.73 -9.02 -11.33
CA ILE A 66 -16.41 -8.63 -11.88
C ILE A 66 -16.11 -7.17 -11.56
N ARG A 67 -17.08 -6.28 -11.74
CA ARG A 67 -16.92 -4.86 -11.46
C ARG A 67 -16.67 -4.60 -9.97
N GLN A 68 -17.34 -5.33 -9.07
CA GLN A 68 -17.08 -5.23 -7.63
C GLN A 68 -15.68 -5.73 -7.26
N HIS A 69 -15.23 -6.85 -7.84
CA HIS A 69 -13.88 -7.38 -7.63
C HIS A 69 -12.79 -6.40 -8.09
N ALA A 70 -12.96 -5.78 -9.27
CA ALA A 70 -12.05 -4.76 -9.77
C ALA A 70 -11.98 -3.54 -8.84
N MET A 71 -13.12 -3.09 -8.32
CA MET A 71 -13.18 -1.99 -7.35
C MET A 71 -12.45 -2.33 -6.04
N ILE A 72 -12.63 -3.53 -5.51
CA ILE A 72 -11.92 -3.98 -4.29
C ILE A 72 -10.41 -4.05 -4.54
N SER A 73 -9.98 -4.56 -5.69
CA SER A 73 -8.57 -4.60 -6.09
C SER A 73 -7.96 -3.19 -6.09
N GLN A 74 -8.67 -2.21 -6.65
CA GLN A 74 -8.25 -0.81 -6.65
C GLN A 74 -8.18 -0.21 -5.24
N GLN A 75 -9.17 -0.53 -4.38
CA GLN A 75 -9.19 -0.08 -2.99
C GLN A 75 -8.00 -0.61 -2.18
N ILE A 76 -7.62 -1.87 -2.39
CA ILE A 76 -6.46 -2.47 -1.75
C ILE A 76 -5.16 -1.82 -2.24
N GLU A 77 -5.06 -1.55 -3.55
CA GLU A 77 -3.89 -0.86 -4.10
C GLU A 77 -3.76 0.57 -3.57
N ASN A 78 -4.86 1.29 -3.41
CA ASN A 78 -4.86 2.60 -2.76
C ASN A 78 -4.33 2.53 -1.32
N ILE A 79 -4.74 1.52 -0.54
CA ILE A 79 -4.21 1.30 0.82
C ILE A 79 -2.69 1.04 0.77
N ARG A 80 -2.22 0.17 -0.15
CA ARG A 80 -0.79 -0.12 -0.33
C ARG A 80 0.00 1.13 -0.70
N GLN A 81 -0.56 1.97 -1.56
CA GLN A 81 0.06 3.23 -1.96
C GLN A 81 0.17 4.19 -0.77
N ILE A 82 -0.89 4.34 0.04
CA ILE A 82 -0.87 5.16 1.27
C ILE A 82 0.20 4.66 2.24
N ILE A 83 0.29 3.35 2.45
CA ILE A 83 1.34 2.75 3.30
C ILE A 83 2.72 3.12 2.77
N LYS A 84 2.95 2.98 1.46
CA LYS A 84 4.24 3.27 0.84
C LYS A 84 4.62 4.75 0.93
N THR A 85 3.68 5.66 0.68
CA THR A 85 3.99 7.09 0.62
C THR A 85 4.05 7.75 1.98
N LYS A 86 3.21 7.33 2.93
CA LYS A 86 3.07 7.99 4.23
C LYS A 86 3.79 7.28 5.35
N VAL A 87 3.66 5.96 5.42
CA VAL A 87 4.20 5.19 6.57
C VAL A 87 5.63 4.73 6.30
N ASN A 88 5.91 4.14 5.14
CA ASN A 88 7.26 3.68 4.81
C ASN A 88 8.26 4.82 4.69
N LYS A 89 7.81 6.01 4.28
CA LYS A 89 8.65 7.22 4.19
C LYS A 89 9.33 7.53 5.52
N VAL A 90 8.62 7.42 6.65
CA VAL A 90 9.18 7.68 7.98
C VAL A 90 10.33 6.73 8.32
N PHE A 91 10.21 5.44 7.98
CA PHE A 91 11.28 4.48 8.24
C PHE A 91 12.50 4.73 7.35
N VAL A 92 12.28 5.12 6.09
CA VAL A 92 13.37 5.55 5.21
C VAL A 92 14.06 6.80 5.77
N GLU A 93 13.31 7.78 6.27
CA GLU A 93 13.88 8.97 6.91
C GLU A 93 14.66 8.67 8.20
N ILE A 94 14.24 7.66 8.97
CA ILE A 94 15.00 7.19 10.15
C ILE A 94 16.38 6.69 9.72
N ASP A 95 16.42 5.79 8.73
CA ASP A 95 17.65 5.14 8.28
C ASP A 95 18.57 6.11 7.51
N ASP A 96 18.01 7.00 6.69
CA ASP A 96 18.77 7.87 5.78
C ASP A 96 19.16 9.23 6.37
N MET A 97 18.43 9.73 7.39
CA MET A 97 18.67 11.08 7.94
C MET A 97 18.96 11.06 9.45
N LEU A 98 18.09 10.45 10.24
CA LEU A 98 18.16 10.51 11.71
C LEU A 98 19.36 9.72 12.25
N ASP A 99 19.52 8.47 11.83
CA ASP A 99 20.61 7.61 12.29
C ASP A 99 22.00 8.14 11.90
N PRO A 100 22.24 8.60 10.66
CA PRO A 100 23.48 9.27 10.30
C PRO A 100 23.79 10.52 11.14
N SER A 101 22.77 11.34 11.44
CA SER A 101 22.95 12.55 12.26
C SER A 101 23.28 12.20 13.71
N LEU A 102 22.68 11.14 14.26
CA LEU A 102 22.97 10.64 15.60
C LEU A 102 24.39 10.04 15.68
N ASP A 103 24.81 9.31 14.66
CA ASP A 103 26.18 8.79 14.54
C ASP A 103 27.21 9.92 14.45
N GLN A 104 26.92 10.98 13.70
CA GLN A 104 27.80 12.14 13.59
C GLN A 104 27.97 12.84 14.95
N LEU A 105 26.88 13.06 15.68
CA LEU A 105 26.95 13.61 17.03
C LEU A 105 27.77 12.72 17.96
N ASN A 106 27.55 11.39 17.93
CA ASN A 106 28.32 10.45 18.74
C ASN A 106 29.83 10.48 18.42
N ARG A 107 30.21 10.67 17.15
CA ARG A 107 31.61 10.85 16.76
C ARG A 107 32.21 12.11 17.37
N ILE A 108 31.52 13.25 17.27
CA ILE A 108 32.00 14.52 17.84
C ILE A 108 32.06 14.47 19.37
N LEU A 109 31.10 13.83 20.04
CA LEU A 109 31.17 13.60 21.49
C LEU A 109 32.35 12.70 21.86
N GLY A 110 32.66 11.69 21.04
CA GLY A 110 33.86 10.87 21.19
C GLY A 110 35.16 11.66 21.00
N GLU A 111 35.18 12.65 20.10
CA GLU A 111 36.31 13.58 19.97
C GLU A 111 36.46 14.49 21.19
N LEU A 112 35.36 15.04 21.72
CA LEU A 112 35.37 15.85 22.93
C LEU A 112 35.91 15.08 24.15
N ALA A 113 35.55 13.80 24.28
CA ALA A 113 36.04 12.94 25.36
C ALA A 113 37.55 12.65 25.27
N ARG A 114 38.13 12.69 24.06
CA ARG A 114 39.56 12.43 23.84
C ARG A 114 40.44 13.65 24.10
N ILE A 115 39.89 14.85 24.01
CA ILE A 115 40.65 16.08 24.17
C ILE A 115 40.74 16.40 25.67
N ASN A 116 41.93 16.19 26.24
CA ASN A 116 42.21 16.52 27.63
C ASN A 116 42.35 18.03 27.82
N VAL A 117 41.76 18.54 28.90
CA VAL A 117 41.89 19.93 29.34
C VAL A 117 42.91 19.96 30.48
N PRO A 118 44.00 20.74 30.34
CA PRO A 118 45.02 20.82 31.38
C PRO A 118 44.46 21.33 32.71
N SER A 119 44.98 20.81 33.82
CA SER A 119 44.52 21.14 35.18
C SER A 119 44.67 22.63 35.51
N PHE A 120 45.67 23.32 34.94
CA PHE A 120 45.89 24.75 35.16
C PHE A 120 44.82 25.65 34.51
N VAL A 121 44.05 25.12 33.55
CA VAL A 121 42.94 25.83 32.91
C VAL A 121 41.66 25.73 33.76
N VAL A 122 41.56 24.70 34.61
CA VAL A 122 40.32 24.40 35.35
C VAL A 122 40.32 25.09 36.72
N VAL A 123 39.30 25.91 36.94
CA VAL A 123 39.05 26.52 38.26
C VAL A 123 38.88 25.40 39.31
N ASN A 124 39.76 25.38 40.32
CA ASN A 124 39.89 24.39 41.40
C ASN A 124 40.78 23.15 41.13
N GLY A 125 41.59 23.13 40.08
CA GLY A 125 42.72 22.19 39.96
C GLY A 125 42.33 20.71 39.83
N SER A 126 41.12 20.40 39.38
CA SER A 126 40.73 19.01 39.10
C SER A 126 41.56 18.44 37.95
N THR A 127 42.27 17.35 38.22
CA THR A 127 43.03 16.59 37.23
C THR A 127 42.09 15.72 36.38
N ASP A 128 42.49 15.47 35.13
CA ASP A 128 41.84 14.51 34.19
C ASP A 128 40.42 14.87 33.71
N LYS A 129 40.17 16.16 33.42
CA LYS A 129 38.94 16.57 32.71
C LYS A 129 39.14 16.59 31.20
N SER A 130 38.12 16.15 30.48
CA SER A 130 38.01 16.25 29.03
C SER A 130 37.16 17.47 28.64
N LEU A 131 37.18 17.86 27.37
CA LEU A 131 36.26 18.90 26.88
C LEU A 131 34.79 18.49 27.02
N LEU A 132 34.49 17.19 27.03
CA LEU A 132 33.14 16.67 27.21
C LEU A 132 32.54 17.06 28.57
N ASP A 133 33.36 17.16 29.63
CA ASP A 133 32.90 17.45 31.00
C ASP A 133 32.35 18.88 31.16
N PHE A 134 32.59 19.74 30.17
CA PHE A 134 32.09 21.11 30.12
C PHE A 134 30.81 21.24 29.28
N THR A 135 30.22 20.11 28.86
CA THR A 135 29.00 20.08 28.04
C THR A 135 27.79 19.60 28.84
N SER A 136 26.58 19.95 28.40
CA SER A 136 25.31 19.55 29.02
C SER A 136 24.92 18.11 28.67
N LEU A 137 25.67 17.15 29.22
CA LEU A 137 25.53 15.72 28.94
C LEU A 137 24.13 15.17 29.30
N GLU A 138 23.50 15.72 30.34
CA GLU A 138 22.14 15.35 30.75
C GLU A 138 21.09 15.68 29.67
N SER A 139 21.14 16.89 29.10
CA SER A 139 20.20 17.32 28.05
C SER A 139 20.40 16.52 26.77
N MET A 140 21.65 16.19 26.42
CA MET A 140 21.95 15.35 25.26
C MET A 140 21.46 13.90 25.44
N ASN A 141 21.61 13.34 26.64
CA ASN A 141 21.10 12.01 26.95
C ASN A 141 19.57 11.98 26.93
N LEU A 142 18.90 13.04 27.38
CA LEU A 142 17.45 13.17 27.27
C LEU A 142 17.02 13.19 25.79
N LEU A 143 17.69 13.96 24.94
CA LEU A 143 17.41 14.00 23.49
C LEU A 143 17.59 12.62 22.84
N LYS A 144 18.70 11.92 23.12
CA LYS A 144 18.94 10.55 22.64
C LYS A 144 17.85 9.59 23.12
N THR A 145 17.44 9.70 24.37
CA THR A 145 16.37 8.87 24.94
C THR A 145 15.04 9.13 24.23
N ASN A 146 14.70 10.39 23.94
CA ASN A 146 13.48 10.73 23.20
C ASN A 146 13.50 10.18 21.76
N ILE A 147 14.65 10.25 21.08
CA ILE A 147 14.85 9.67 19.75
C ILE A 147 14.67 8.15 19.78
N GLU A 148 15.25 7.46 20.77
CA GLU A 148 15.08 6.01 20.93
C GLU A 148 13.62 5.61 21.24
N ILE A 149 12.93 6.39 22.07
CA ILE A 149 11.50 6.20 22.33
C ILE A 149 10.70 6.36 21.04
N TYR A 150 11.01 7.38 20.23
CA TYR A 150 10.38 7.60 18.93
C TYR A 150 10.62 6.41 17.97
N LYS A 151 11.86 5.96 17.80
CA LYS A 151 12.21 4.78 16.97
C LYS A 151 11.49 3.52 17.43
N SER A 152 11.47 3.26 18.74
CA SER A 152 10.75 2.13 19.34
C SER A 152 9.25 2.20 19.07
N ASN A 153 8.63 3.38 19.20
CA ASN A 153 7.20 3.57 18.92
C ASN A 153 6.89 3.38 17.43
N ALA A 154 7.70 3.95 16.54
CA ALA A 154 7.59 3.72 15.10
C ALA A 154 7.72 2.22 14.77
N GLY A 155 8.68 1.52 15.36
CA GLY A 155 8.84 0.07 15.19
C GLY A 155 7.65 -0.75 15.69
N LYS A 156 6.99 -0.35 16.79
CA LYS A 156 5.74 -0.98 17.25
C LYS A 156 4.59 -0.73 16.28
N ILE A 157 4.46 0.50 15.78
CA ILE A 157 3.47 0.86 14.75
C ILE A 157 3.70 0.02 13.49
N ARG A 158 4.96 -0.19 13.09
CA ARG A 158 5.29 -1.03 11.94
C ARG A 158 4.78 -2.45 12.10
N LYS A 159 5.08 -3.08 13.25
CA LYS A 159 4.63 -4.45 13.53
C LYS A 159 3.10 -4.56 13.53
N LEU A 160 2.41 -3.56 14.09
CA LEU A 160 0.94 -3.50 14.07
C LEU A 160 0.40 -3.32 12.65
N LEU A 161 1.00 -2.46 11.83
CA LEU A 161 0.63 -2.27 10.43
C LEU A 161 0.80 -3.57 9.62
N ASP A 162 1.95 -4.22 9.77
CA ASP A 162 2.25 -5.46 9.07
C ASP A 162 1.22 -6.55 9.44
N THR A 163 0.87 -6.67 10.73
CA THR A 163 -0.03 -7.72 11.23
C THR A 163 -1.51 -7.44 10.99
N GLU A 164 -1.99 -6.24 11.34
CA GLU A 164 -3.42 -5.92 11.32
C GLU A 164 -3.92 -5.43 9.96
N VAL A 165 -3.05 -4.85 9.14
CA VAL A 165 -3.43 -4.26 7.85
C VAL A 165 -2.86 -5.08 6.69
N ILE A 166 -1.55 -5.21 6.58
CA ILE A 166 -0.93 -5.81 5.38
C ILE A 166 -1.26 -7.29 5.25
N LEU A 167 -1.07 -8.08 6.32
CA LEU A 167 -1.36 -9.52 6.30
C LEU A 167 -2.87 -9.77 6.09
N LYS A 168 -3.74 -9.15 6.90
CA LYS A 168 -5.19 -9.34 6.79
C LYS A 168 -5.77 -8.93 5.44
N LEU A 169 -5.31 -7.80 4.87
CA LEU A 169 -5.73 -7.39 3.52
C LEU A 169 -5.22 -8.36 2.45
N SER A 170 -3.99 -8.84 2.57
CA SER A 170 -3.41 -9.77 1.59
C SER A 170 -4.10 -11.13 1.66
N ASP A 171 -4.38 -11.66 2.85
CA ASP A 171 -5.07 -12.94 3.04
C ASP A 171 -6.48 -12.89 2.47
N GLN A 172 -7.25 -11.84 2.80
CA GLN A 172 -8.59 -11.67 2.23
C GLN A 172 -8.56 -11.49 0.72
N TYR A 173 -7.63 -10.69 0.19
CA TYR A 173 -7.49 -10.48 -1.24
C TYR A 173 -7.17 -11.78 -1.99
N ASN A 174 -6.21 -12.54 -1.48
CA ASN A 174 -5.81 -13.82 -2.09
C ASN A 174 -6.96 -14.83 -2.07
N SER A 175 -7.76 -14.86 -1.00
CA SER A 175 -8.98 -15.67 -0.92
C SER A 175 -10.00 -15.25 -1.98
N MET A 176 -10.29 -13.95 -2.09
CA MET A 176 -11.23 -13.41 -3.08
C MET A 176 -10.76 -13.64 -4.52
N ASP A 177 -9.47 -13.49 -4.81
CA ASP A 177 -8.91 -13.70 -6.15
C ASP A 177 -8.89 -15.19 -6.54
N ALA A 178 -8.70 -16.09 -5.58
CA ALA A 178 -8.83 -17.53 -5.82
C ALA A 178 -10.28 -17.89 -6.20
N GLN A 179 -11.24 -17.38 -5.45
CA GLN A 179 -12.68 -17.58 -5.71
C GLN A 179 -13.10 -16.93 -7.04
N TYR A 180 -12.60 -15.73 -7.34
CA TYR A 180 -12.80 -15.08 -8.63
C TYR A 180 -12.37 -15.97 -9.81
N ARG A 181 -11.19 -16.60 -9.71
CA ARG A 181 -10.71 -17.52 -10.74
C ARG A 181 -11.58 -18.77 -10.88
N GLU A 182 -12.09 -19.29 -9.77
CA GLU A 182 -13.00 -20.44 -9.76
C GLU A 182 -14.34 -20.10 -10.42
N ILE A 183 -15.00 -19.02 -9.99
CA ILE A 183 -16.28 -18.55 -10.54
C ILE A 183 -16.13 -18.25 -12.03
N LYS A 184 -15.05 -17.58 -12.43
CA LYS A 184 -14.77 -17.30 -13.84
C LYS A 184 -14.67 -18.58 -14.66
N LYS A 185 -13.94 -19.60 -14.17
CA LYS A 185 -13.80 -20.88 -14.87
C LYS A 185 -15.15 -21.56 -15.09
N ILE A 186 -16.03 -21.55 -14.08
CA ILE A 186 -17.36 -22.14 -14.18
C ILE A 186 -18.23 -21.31 -15.12
N TYR A 187 -18.20 -19.98 -15.03
CA TYR A 187 -18.93 -19.08 -15.93
C TYR A 187 -18.49 -19.23 -17.39
N ASP A 188 -17.21 -19.46 -17.64
CA ASP A 188 -16.66 -19.67 -18.99
C ASP A 188 -17.23 -20.97 -19.61
N THR A 189 -17.62 -21.96 -18.81
CA THR A 189 -18.33 -23.17 -19.31
C THR A 189 -19.72 -22.87 -19.87
N LEU A 190 -20.32 -21.74 -19.51
CA LEU A 190 -21.62 -21.27 -20.04
C LEU A 190 -21.49 -20.53 -21.38
N THR A 191 -20.26 -20.31 -21.87
CA THR A 191 -20.01 -19.59 -23.13
C THR A 191 -20.70 -20.25 -24.35
N PRO A 192 -20.63 -21.58 -24.55
CA PRO A 192 -21.32 -22.24 -25.65
C PRO A 192 -22.84 -21.99 -25.62
N LEU A 193 -23.44 -22.06 -24.43
CA LEU A 193 -24.87 -21.80 -24.22
C LEU A 193 -25.25 -20.36 -24.59
N LYS A 194 -24.41 -19.38 -24.26
CA LYS A 194 -24.64 -17.97 -24.65
C LYS A 194 -24.54 -17.76 -26.15
N VAL A 195 -23.56 -18.39 -26.80
CA VAL A 195 -23.44 -18.34 -28.27
C VAL A 195 -24.68 -18.93 -28.91
N GLU A 196 -25.18 -20.04 -28.36
CA GLU A 196 -26.40 -20.69 -28.82
C GLU A 196 -27.60 -19.74 -28.73
N PHE A 197 -27.89 -19.15 -27.57
CA PHE A 197 -29.01 -18.23 -27.41
C PHE A 197 -28.84 -16.86 -28.12
N ARG A 198 -27.62 -16.34 -28.24
CA ARG A 198 -27.38 -15.08 -29.00
C ARG A 198 -27.54 -15.27 -30.50
N SER A 199 -27.22 -16.45 -31.02
CA SER A 199 -27.44 -16.78 -32.44
C SER A 199 -28.94 -16.93 -32.78
N GLN A 200 -29.81 -17.04 -31.77
CA GLN A 200 -31.25 -17.27 -31.88
C GLN A 200 -32.12 -15.99 -31.80
N GLY A 201 -31.55 -14.82 -32.11
CA GLY A 201 -32.25 -13.52 -32.00
C GLY A 201 -33.73 -13.55 -32.43
N LYS A 202 -34.58 -12.95 -31.58
CA LYS A 202 -36.06 -12.89 -31.63
C LYS A 202 -36.62 -12.93 -33.07
N GLY A 203 -36.93 -14.14 -33.56
CA GLY A 203 -37.52 -14.36 -34.89
C GLY A 203 -36.85 -15.42 -35.77
N LYS A 204 -35.62 -15.87 -35.44
CA LYS A 204 -34.89 -16.90 -36.23
C LYS A 204 -34.71 -18.25 -35.53
N LEU A 205 -35.54 -18.56 -34.53
CA LEU A 205 -35.48 -19.81 -33.76
C LEU A 205 -35.56 -21.05 -34.65
N LEU A 206 -36.38 -20.98 -35.71
CA LEU A 206 -36.63 -22.04 -36.67
C LEU A 206 -35.56 -22.19 -37.77
N GLU A 207 -34.62 -21.26 -37.94
CA GLU A 207 -33.61 -21.33 -39.03
C GLU A 207 -32.20 -21.70 -38.54
N SER A 208 -31.99 -21.78 -37.22
CA SER A 208 -30.66 -22.01 -36.65
C SER A 208 -30.26 -23.50 -36.67
N SER A 209 -29.00 -23.79 -37.02
CA SER A 209 -28.40 -25.13 -36.92
C SER A 209 -27.95 -25.50 -35.49
N SER A 210 -28.46 -24.78 -34.49
CA SER A 210 -28.17 -25.02 -33.07
C SER A 210 -28.87 -26.28 -32.55
N PHE A 211 -28.42 -26.83 -31.43
CA PHE A 211 -29.06 -28.00 -30.81
C PHE A 211 -30.50 -27.65 -30.41
N VAL A 212 -30.67 -26.52 -29.70
CA VAL A 212 -32.00 -26.00 -29.33
C VAL A 212 -32.86 -25.70 -30.56
N GLY A 213 -32.32 -25.07 -31.60
CA GLY A 213 -33.05 -24.79 -32.85
C GLY A 213 -33.41 -26.03 -33.66
N THR A 214 -32.66 -27.12 -33.52
CA THR A 214 -32.99 -28.43 -34.13
C THR A 214 -34.14 -29.08 -33.39
N ILE A 215 -34.10 -29.11 -32.05
CA ILE A 215 -35.20 -29.65 -31.23
C ILE A 215 -36.50 -28.87 -31.45
N LEU A 216 -36.45 -27.54 -31.48
CA LEU A 216 -37.66 -26.72 -31.67
C LEU A 216 -38.29 -26.94 -33.06
N ARG A 217 -37.47 -27.04 -34.12
CA ARG A 217 -37.97 -27.39 -35.47
C ARG A 217 -38.60 -28.77 -35.53
N GLU A 218 -37.93 -29.77 -34.94
CA GLU A 218 -38.47 -31.12 -34.88
C GLU A 218 -39.80 -31.12 -34.12
N ASN A 219 -39.88 -30.41 -32.99
CA ASN A 219 -41.09 -30.28 -32.20
C ASN A 219 -42.24 -29.59 -32.95
N ASP A 220 -41.97 -28.51 -33.70
CA ASP A 220 -42.99 -27.83 -34.52
C ASP A 220 -43.49 -28.73 -35.67
N SER A 221 -42.59 -29.52 -36.29
CA SER A 221 -42.97 -30.50 -37.32
C SER A 221 -43.85 -31.61 -36.73
N LEU A 222 -43.46 -32.15 -35.57
CA LEU A 222 -44.20 -33.18 -34.86
C LEU A 222 -45.56 -32.67 -34.37
N GLU A 223 -45.65 -31.40 -33.94
CA GLU A 223 -46.92 -30.77 -33.59
C GLU A 223 -47.86 -30.69 -34.81
N SER A 224 -47.35 -30.28 -35.97
CA SER A 224 -48.12 -30.26 -37.22
C SER A 224 -48.60 -31.66 -37.61
N GLU A 225 -47.76 -32.69 -37.43
CA GLU A 225 -48.13 -34.09 -37.71
C GLU A 225 -49.21 -34.59 -36.74
N LEU A 226 -49.09 -34.31 -35.43
CA LEU A 226 -50.10 -34.64 -34.43
C LEU A 226 -51.46 -34.01 -34.75
N VAL A 227 -51.46 -32.72 -35.10
CA VAL A 227 -52.69 -32.00 -35.46
C VAL A 227 -53.31 -32.59 -36.72
N SER A 228 -52.49 -32.92 -37.73
CA SER A 228 -52.95 -33.53 -38.97
C SER A 228 -53.60 -34.90 -38.72
N ILE A 229 -52.95 -35.77 -37.95
CA ILE A 229 -53.48 -37.11 -37.62
C ILE A 229 -54.75 -37.01 -36.78
N LEU A 230 -54.79 -36.11 -35.78
CA LEU A 230 -55.98 -35.88 -34.97
C LEU A 230 -57.15 -35.36 -35.82
N GLN A 231 -56.90 -34.43 -36.74
CA GLN A 231 -57.92 -33.90 -37.65
C GLN A 231 -58.43 -34.97 -38.61
N MET A 232 -57.55 -35.84 -39.11
CA MET A 232 -57.93 -36.96 -39.96
C MET A 232 -58.81 -37.97 -39.23
N GLN A 233 -58.46 -38.36 -38.00
CA GLN A 233 -59.28 -39.27 -37.20
C GLN A 233 -60.61 -38.66 -36.76
N THR A 234 -60.62 -37.36 -36.46
CA THR A 234 -61.86 -36.62 -36.15
C THR A 234 -62.78 -36.61 -37.36
N ASN A 235 -62.24 -36.34 -38.56
CA ASN A 235 -63.01 -36.36 -39.80
C ASN A 235 -63.53 -37.78 -40.13
N HIS A 236 -62.72 -38.82 -39.92
CA HIS A 236 -63.16 -40.20 -40.12
C HIS A 236 -64.31 -40.57 -39.16
N PHE A 237 -64.21 -40.19 -37.88
CA PHE A 237 -65.28 -40.38 -36.91
C PHE A 237 -66.57 -39.63 -37.29
N ASP A 238 -66.47 -38.36 -37.69
CA ASP A 238 -67.61 -37.56 -38.14
C ASP A 238 -68.29 -38.19 -39.36
N GLN A 239 -67.52 -38.71 -40.30
CA GLN A 239 -68.05 -39.43 -41.47
C GLN A 239 -68.70 -40.76 -41.07
N CYS A 240 -68.15 -41.50 -40.10
CA CYS A 240 -68.77 -42.70 -39.56
C CYS A 240 -70.11 -42.41 -38.89
N ILE A 241 -70.22 -41.34 -38.10
CA ILE A 241 -71.48 -40.94 -37.48
C ILE A 241 -72.53 -40.58 -38.54
N ARG A 242 -72.16 -39.75 -39.52
CA ARG A 242 -73.08 -39.39 -40.62
C ARG A 242 -73.49 -40.62 -41.44
N ALA A 243 -72.59 -41.59 -41.63
CA ALA A 243 -72.91 -42.85 -42.29
C ALA A 243 -73.91 -43.69 -41.48
N VAL A 244 -73.75 -43.78 -40.15
CA VAL A 244 -74.71 -44.45 -39.25
C VAL A 244 -76.10 -43.78 -39.33
N GLU A 245 -76.17 -42.46 -39.37
CA GLU A 245 -77.41 -41.68 -39.50
C GLU A 245 -78.11 -41.91 -40.86
N LEU A 246 -77.35 -41.94 -41.95
CA LEU A 246 -77.88 -42.19 -43.30
C LEU A 246 -78.39 -43.63 -43.47
N VAL A 247 -77.63 -44.61 -42.99
CA VAL A 247 -78.03 -46.04 -43.04
C VAL A 247 -79.23 -46.31 -42.12
N SER A 248 -79.41 -45.52 -41.06
CA SER A 248 -80.55 -45.65 -40.14
C SER A 248 -81.82 -44.93 -40.61
N SER A 249 -81.69 -43.85 -41.39
CA SER A 249 -82.82 -43.06 -41.91
C SER A 249 -83.36 -43.56 -43.27
N GLY A 250 -82.67 -44.51 -43.92
CA GLY A 250 -83.12 -45.12 -45.18
C GLY A 250 -83.02 -44.20 -46.41
N SER A 251 -82.31 -43.07 -46.29
CA SER A 251 -82.14 -42.08 -47.35
C SER A 251 -81.01 -42.49 -48.31
N LYS A 252 -81.34 -42.72 -49.59
CA LYS A 252 -80.37 -42.96 -50.67
C LYS A 252 -79.89 -41.65 -51.30
N ASN A 253 -79.30 -40.76 -50.51
CA ASN A 253 -78.59 -39.59 -51.06
C ASN A 253 -77.09 -39.87 -51.13
N ASP A 254 -76.47 -39.57 -52.27
CA ASP A 254 -75.06 -39.75 -52.67
C ASP A 254 -74.02 -38.99 -51.82
N ALA A 255 -74.33 -38.63 -50.58
CA ALA A 255 -73.49 -37.73 -49.79
C ALA A 255 -72.24 -38.40 -49.16
N ILE A 256 -72.22 -39.74 -49.02
CA ILE A 256 -71.11 -40.46 -48.35
C ILE A 256 -70.73 -41.70 -49.16
N ASN A 257 -69.47 -41.77 -49.56
CA ASN A 257 -68.92 -42.93 -50.24
C ASN A 257 -68.53 -44.01 -49.21
N LEU A 258 -69.42 -44.98 -49.02
CA LEU A 258 -69.24 -46.07 -48.05
C LEU A 258 -68.04 -46.98 -48.36
N GLU A 259 -67.58 -47.05 -49.61
CA GLU A 259 -66.37 -47.81 -49.98
C GLU A 259 -65.09 -47.13 -49.48
N VAL A 260 -65.04 -45.79 -49.52
CA VAL A 260 -63.93 -45.01 -48.96
C VAL A 260 -63.89 -45.14 -47.44
N LEU A 261 -65.07 -45.07 -46.80
CA LEU A 261 -65.20 -45.21 -45.35
C LEU A 261 -64.76 -46.61 -44.86
N GLN A 262 -65.04 -47.65 -45.65
CA GLN A 262 -64.58 -49.00 -45.40
C GLN A 262 -63.06 -49.10 -45.48
N SER A 263 -62.43 -48.47 -46.49
CA SER A 263 -60.97 -48.43 -46.63
C SER A 263 -60.31 -47.72 -45.44
N ASP A 264 -60.81 -46.54 -45.09
CA ASP A 264 -60.30 -45.74 -43.97
C ASP A 264 -60.40 -46.49 -42.63
N ALA A 265 -61.49 -47.26 -42.44
CA ALA A 265 -61.67 -48.09 -41.24
C ALA A 265 -60.65 -49.23 -41.15
N TYR A 266 -60.18 -49.77 -42.28
CA TYR A 266 -59.09 -50.76 -42.31
C TYR A 266 -57.71 -50.14 -42.09
N GLU A 267 -57.51 -48.88 -42.48
CA GLU A 267 -56.24 -48.15 -42.33
C GLU A 267 -56.07 -47.53 -40.93
N LEU A 268 -57.16 -47.35 -40.18
CA LEU A 268 -57.20 -46.78 -38.84
C LEU A 268 -56.13 -47.31 -37.86
N PRO A 269 -55.84 -48.62 -37.78
CA PRO A 269 -54.81 -49.16 -36.89
C PRO A 269 -53.39 -48.76 -37.31
N GLU A 270 -53.11 -48.63 -38.60
CA GLU A 270 -51.80 -48.19 -39.11
C GLU A 270 -51.59 -46.69 -38.83
N VAL A 271 -52.62 -45.87 -39.05
CA VAL A 271 -52.61 -44.45 -38.64
C VAL A 271 -52.33 -44.29 -37.15
N PHE A 272 -52.95 -45.13 -36.30
CA PHE A 272 -52.72 -45.07 -34.86
C PHE A 272 -51.28 -45.50 -34.48
N LYS A 273 -50.68 -46.43 -35.23
CA LYS A 273 -49.25 -46.76 -35.06
C LYS A 273 -48.37 -45.58 -35.45
N GLU A 274 -48.66 -44.90 -36.56
CA GLU A 274 -47.94 -43.68 -36.96
C GLU A 274 -48.01 -42.61 -35.86
N LEU A 275 -49.21 -42.37 -35.30
CA LEU A 275 -49.37 -41.47 -34.15
C LEU A 275 -48.51 -41.88 -32.96
N SER A 276 -48.46 -43.18 -32.66
CA SER A 276 -47.65 -43.71 -31.55
C SER A 276 -46.16 -43.48 -31.82
N THR A 277 -45.70 -43.65 -33.07
CA THR A 277 -44.31 -43.36 -33.43
C THR A 277 -43.96 -41.87 -33.33
N VAL A 278 -44.86 -40.97 -33.74
CA VAL A 278 -44.71 -39.52 -33.55
C VAL A 278 -44.60 -39.19 -32.06
N TYR A 279 -45.47 -39.79 -31.24
CA TYR A 279 -45.42 -39.62 -29.78
C TYR A 279 -44.10 -40.12 -29.16
N ASP A 280 -43.58 -41.26 -29.61
CA ASP A 280 -42.30 -41.80 -29.15
C ASP A 280 -41.13 -40.87 -29.51
N ILE A 281 -41.16 -40.23 -30.69
CA ILE A 281 -40.15 -39.24 -31.08
C ILE A 281 -40.24 -38.01 -30.17
N ILE A 282 -41.44 -37.54 -29.83
CA ILE A 282 -41.63 -36.41 -28.89
C ILE A 282 -41.06 -36.73 -27.52
N LEU A 283 -41.26 -37.96 -27.02
CA LEU A 283 -40.67 -38.41 -25.76
C LEU A 283 -39.13 -38.40 -25.81
N GLN A 284 -38.53 -38.86 -26.90
CA GLN A 284 -37.08 -38.79 -27.08
C GLN A 284 -36.57 -37.35 -27.15
N ASN A 285 -37.32 -36.45 -27.79
CA ASN A 285 -36.98 -35.02 -27.87
C ASN A 285 -37.03 -34.35 -26.50
N GLU A 286 -38.04 -34.67 -25.69
CA GLU A 286 -38.13 -34.20 -24.31
C GLU A 286 -36.95 -34.71 -23.47
N GLU A 287 -36.59 -35.99 -23.58
CA GLU A 287 -35.47 -36.57 -22.82
C GLU A 287 -34.12 -35.90 -23.21
N ARG A 288 -33.88 -35.69 -24.52
CA ARG A 288 -32.69 -34.98 -25.02
C ARG A 288 -32.64 -33.54 -24.51
N SER A 289 -33.77 -32.84 -24.56
CA SER A 289 -33.90 -31.47 -24.05
C SER A 289 -33.62 -31.42 -22.56
N GLN A 290 -34.16 -32.37 -21.80
CA GLN A 290 -34.04 -32.35 -20.36
C GLN A 290 -32.63 -32.67 -19.86
N LYS A 291 -31.89 -33.54 -20.55
CA LYS A 291 -30.44 -33.75 -20.30
C LYS A 291 -29.64 -32.47 -20.52
N PHE A 292 -29.94 -31.74 -21.61
CA PHE A 292 -29.31 -30.46 -21.91
C PHE A 292 -29.64 -29.38 -20.87
N ILE A 293 -30.93 -29.24 -20.51
CA ILE A 293 -31.39 -28.28 -19.49
C ILE A 293 -30.75 -28.59 -18.14
N THR A 294 -30.78 -29.84 -17.68
CA THR A 294 -30.26 -30.23 -16.36
C THR A 294 -28.77 -29.91 -16.22
N THR A 295 -27.97 -30.23 -17.24
CA THR A 295 -26.53 -29.95 -17.25
C THR A 295 -26.26 -28.44 -17.14
N ASN A 296 -26.90 -27.64 -17.98
CA ASN A 296 -26.69 -26.19 -18.02
C ASN A 296 -27.26 -25.48 -16.78
N LYS A 297 -28.41 -25.93 -16.28
CA LYS A 297 -29.05 -25.41 -15.08
C LYS A 297 -28.16 -25.61 -13.85
N SER A 298 -27.52 -26.77 -13.72
CA SER A 298 -26.60 -27.03 -12.60
C SER A 298 -25.40 -26.07 -12.60
N ASN A 299 -24.84 -25.76 -13.77
CA ASN A 299 -23.74 -24.80 -13.90
C ASN A 299 -24.21 -23.37 -13.61
N ILE A 300 -25.40 -22.99 -14.07
CA ILE A 300 -26.02 -21.69 -13.78
C ILE A 300 -26.22 -21.53 -12.27
N GLU A 301 -26.81 -22.52 -11.61
CA GLU A 301 -27.06 -22.51 -10.16
C GLU A 301 -25.75 -22.45 -9.36
N ALA A 302 -24.70 -23.16 -9.80
CA ALA A 302 -23.37 -23.10 -9.18
C ALA A 302 -22.76 -21.68 -9.27
N VAL A 303 -22.84 -21.02 -10.45
CA VAL A 303 -22.35 -19.64 -10.60
C VAL A 303 -23.12 -18.69 -9.69
N LEU A 304 -24.45 -18.80 -9.64
CA LEU A 304 -25.29 -17.96 -8.79
C LEU A 304 -24.93 -18.10 -7.31
N GLN A 305 -24.84 -19.34 -6.81
CA GLN A 305 -24.52 -19.61 -5.40
C GLN A 305 -23.12 -19.10 -5.01
N LEU A 306 -22.11 -19.36 -5.84
CA LEU A 306 -20.74 -18.89 -5.57
C LEU A 306 -20.66 -17.36 -5.63
N THR A 307 -21.34 -16.75 -6.60
CA THR A 307 -21.35 -15.29 -6.75
C THR A 307 -22.05 -14.62 -5.57
N ASP A 308 -23.17 -15.15 -5.10
CA ASP A 308 -23.87 -14.62 -3.92
C ASP A 308 -22.99 -14.70 -2.66
N GLY A 309 -22.35 -15.84 -2.42
CA GLY A 309 -21.43 -16.00 -1.29
C GLY A 309 -20.26 -15.01 -1.33
N GLU A 310 -19.67 -14.79 -2.50
CA GLU A 310 -18.60 -13.82 -2.68
C GLU A 310 -19.07 -12.36 -2.55
N LEU A 311 -20.30 -12.04 -2.98
CA LEU A 311 -20.86 -10.70 -2.79
C LEU A 311 -21.05 -10.38 -1.30
N GLU A 312 -21.37 -11.37 -0.45
CA GLU A 312 -21.37 -11.20 1.00
C GLU A 312 -19.97 -10.96 1.55
N ALA A 313 -18.96 -11.71 1.10
CA ALA A 313 -17.56 -11.47 1.48
C ALA A 313 -17.09 -10.06 1.07
N PHE A 314 -17.49 -9.60 -0.12
CA PHE A 314 -17.22 -8.23 -0.59
C PHE A 314 -17.91 -7.18 0.27
N ARG A 315 -19.15 -7.44 0.71
CA ARG A 315 -19.86 -6.56 1.64
C ARG A 315 -19.09 -6.46 2.95
N ASP A 316 -18.65 -7.56 3.51
CA ASP A 316 -17.93 -7.59 4.78
C ASP A 316 -16.59 -6.87 4.69
N PHE A 317 -15.85 -7.06 3.59
CA PHE A 317 -14.64 -6.29 3.29
C PHE A 317 -14.92 -4.78 3.26
N LYS A 318 -15.92 -4.35 2.49
CA LYS A 318 -16.22 -2.92 2.29
C LYS A 318 -16.75 -2.22 3.53
N THR A 319 -17.49 -2.95 4.37
CA THR A 319 -18.16 -2.38 5.55
C THR A 319 -17.29 -2.46 6.80
N HIS A 320 -16.45 -3.49 6.94
CA HIS A 320 -15.65 -3.71 8.15
C HIS A 320 -14.15 -3.53 7.91
N LEU A 321 -13.56 -4.33 7.03
CA LEU A 321 -12.09 -4.39 6.91
C LEU A 321 -11.49 -3.13 6.27
N TYR A 322 -12.09 -2.64 5.18
CA TYR A 322 -11.60 -1.47 4.45
C TYR A 322 -11.67 -0.20 5.31
N PRO A 323 -12.82 0.17 5.93
CA PRO A 323 -12.89 1.34 6.80
C PRO A 323 -11.94 1.21 7.99
N LYS A 324 -11.92 0.05 8.67
CA LYS A 324 -11.01 -0.19 9.80
C LYS A 324 -9.55 0.03 9.41
N SER A 325 -9.14 -0.46 8.23
CA SER A 325 -7.78 -0.26 7.71
C SER A 325 -7.48 1.21 7.46
N LEU A 326 -8.41 1.97 6.86
CA LEU A 326 -8.23 3.41 6.65
C LEU A 326 -8.13 4.19 7.97
N PHE A 327 -8.99 3.91 8.95
CA PHE A 327 -8.93 4.55 10.26
C PHE A 327 -7.61 4.26 10.97
N LEU A 328 -7.14 3.01 10.93
CA LEU A 328 -5.85 2.64 11.49
C LEU A 328 -4.70 3.37 10.80
N LEU A 329 -4.73 3.50 9.47
CA LEU A 329 -3.70 4.23 8.73
C LEU A 329 -3.64 5.71 9.10
N VAL A 330 -4.80 6.36 9.24
CA VAL A 330 -4.86 7.76 9.68
C VAL A 330 -4.32 7.91 11.11
N GLU A 331 -4.66 6.99 12.01
CA GLU A 331 -4.13 7.03 13.38
C GLU A 331 -2.63 6.74 13.41
N PHE A 332 -2.13 5.82 12.58
CA PHE A 332 -0.69 5.56 12.45
C PHE A 332 0.06 6.79 11.93
N GLU A 333 -0.45 7.44 10.88
CA GLU A 333 0.12 8.70 10.37
C GLU A 333 0.16 9.77 11.46
N LYS A 334 -0.94 9.96 12.19
CA LYS A 334 -1.01 10.92 13.30
C LYS A 334 0.02 10.61 14.38
N ARG A 335 0.18 9.34 14.76
CA ARG A 335 1.13 8.91 15.81
C ARG A 335 2.58 8.99 15.37
N LEU A 336 2.87 8.72 14.09
CA LEU A 336 4.21 8.87 13.52
C LEU A 336 4.62 10.34 13.42
N ASN A 337 3.68 11.27 13.32
CA ASN A 337 3.96 12.72 13.29
C ASN A 337 4.04 13.37 14.69
N VAL A 338 3.95 12.62 15.78
CA VAL A 338 4.13 13.18 17.14
C VAL A 338 5.61 13.35 17.43
N CYS A 339 6.05 14.61 17.56
CA CYS A 339 7.40 14.99 17.96
C CYS A 339 7.42 15.50 19.41
N SER A 340 8.52 15.26 20.14
CA SER A 340 8.72 15.84 21.48
C SER A 340 9.26 17.27 21.45
N ILE A 341 9.70 17.75 20.29
CA ILE A 341 10.23 19.09 20.07
C ILE A 341 9.11 19.93 19.46
N GLU A 342 8.75 21.04 20.11
CA GLU A 342 7.76 21.98 19.59
C GLU A 342 8.36 22.71 18.36
N SER A 343 7.89 22.36 17.17
CA SER A 343 8.23 23.05 15.92
C SER A 343 7.18 24.12 15.60
N GLN A 344 7.61 25.29 15.15
CA GLN A 344 6.73 26.32 14.60
C GLN A 344 6.34 26.04 13.14
N GLU A 345 7.02 25.11 12.48
CA GLU A 345 6.79 24.72 11.10
C GLU A 345 5.95 23.44 11.05
N GLU A 346 4.72 23.54 10.52
CA GLU A 346 3.75 22.44 10.47
C GLU A 346 4.11 21.35 9.44
N ASP A 347 4.98 21.64 8.47
CA ASP A 347 5.28 20.76 7.34
C ASP A 347 6.47 19.81 7.57
N LYS A 348 7.21 19.95 8.67
CA LYS A 348 8.41 19.15 8.93
C LYS A 348 8.09 17.81 9.60
N SER A 349 8.74 16.75 9.14
CA SER A 349 8.63 15.44 9.78
C SER A 349 9.40 15.43 11.11
N PRO A 350 8.99 14.59 12.09
CA PRO A 350 9.76 14.46 13.34
C PRO A 350 11.20 14.03 13.11
N CYS A 351 11.47 13.20 12.09
CA CYS A 351 12.83 12.81 11.73
C CYS A 351 13.66 14.01 11.26
N GLU A 352 13.07 14.91 10.47
CA GLU A 352 13.72 16.16 10.04
C GLU A 352 14.02 17.06 11.24
N ILE A 353 13.04 17.27 12.13
CA ILE A 353 13.22 18.13 13.33
C ILE A 353 14.34 17.61 14.23
N TYR A 354 14.34 16.30 14.53
CA TYR A 354 15.43 15.71 15.33
C TYR A 354 16.77 15.80 14.59
N SER A 355 16.80 15.53 13.29
CA SER A 355 18.02 15.60 12.48
C SER A 355 18.60 17.01 12.45
N GLU A 356 17.79 18.04 12.23
CA GLU A 356 18.21 19.45 12.26
C GLU A 356 18.78 19.82 13.62
N THR A 357 18.07 19.47 14.71
CA THR A 357 18.54 19.73 16.09
C THR A 357 19.89 19.05 16.36
N LEU A 358 20.06 17.80 15.91
CA LEU A 358 21.32 17.06 16.05
C LEU A 358 22.44 17.69 15.22
N GLN A 359 22.15 18.18 14.01
CA GLN A 359 23.12 18.83 13.13
C GLN A 359 23.57 20.19 13.68
N GLU A 360 22.64 20.99 14.20
CA GLU A 360 22.95 22.25 14.89
C GLU A 360 23.85 22.02 16.10
N LEU A 361 23.50 21.02 16.92
CA LEU A 361 24.30 20.64 18.09
C LEU A 361 25.70 20.13 17.68
N THR A 362 25.77 19.32 16.63
CA THR A 362 27.03 18.84 16.06
C THR A 362 27.89 20.00 15.56
N SER A 363 27.31 20.94 14.83
CA SER A 363 27.98 22.15 14.34
C SER A 363 28.51 23.00 15.51
N HIS A 364 27.70 23.19 16.54
CA HIS A 364 28.10 23.91 17.75
C HIS A 364 29.32 23.26 18.41
N TYR A 365 29.35 21.94 18.57
CA TYR A 365 30.48 21.26 19.19
C TYR A 365 31.73 21.20 18.29
N ILE A 366 31.58 21.12 16.97
CA ILE A 366 32.71 21.28 16.04
C ILE A 366 33.33 22.67 16.20
N GLN A 367 32.49 23.71 16.28
CA GLN A 367 32.97 25.08 16.52
C GLN A 367 33.62 25.20 17.89
N PHE A 368 33.04 24.60 18.93
CA PHE A 368 33.62 24.59 20.28
C PHE A 368 35.03 23.97 20.29
N ILE A 369 35.21 22.79 19.68
CA ILE A 369 36.53 22.15 19.53
C ILE A 369 37.50 23.07 18.79
N ASN A 370 37.06 23.67 17.68
CA ASN A 370 37.91 24.53 16.86
C ASN A 370 38.33 25.79 17.60
N VAL A 371 37.40 26.48 18.26
CA VAL A 371 37.67 27.67 19.08
C VAL A 371 38.62 27.32 20.22
N TYR A 372 38.42 26.19 20.89
CA TYR A 372 39.32 25.74 21.94
C TYR A 372 40.75 25.57 21.42
N LYS A 373 40.94 24.78 20.35
CA LYS A 373 42.27 24.45 19.81
C LYS A 373 42.98 25.65 19.17
N THR A 374 42.25 26.51 18.45
CA THR A 374 42.89 27.53 17.60
C THR A 374 42.87 28.95 18.18
N LYS A 375 41.91 29.26 19.05
CA LYS A 375 41.73 30.62 19.59
C LYS A 375 42.00 30.66 21.08
N TYR A 376 41.34 29.82 21.87
CA TYR A 376 41.42 29.86 23.32
C TYR A 376 42.83 29.58 23.84
N LEU A 377 43.46 28.47 23.41
CA LEU A 377 44.82 28.14 23.84
C LEU A 377 45.85 29.20 23.42
N ALA A 378 45.69 29.78 22.23
CA ALA A 378 46.57 30.82 21.74
C ALA A 378 46.40 32.13 22.52
N GLU A 379 45.17 32.50 22.87
CA GLU A 379 44.88 33.66 23.72
C GLU A 379 45.42 33.45 25.13
N LEU A 380 45.26 32.24 25.68
CA LEU A 380 45.80 31.88 27.00
C LEU A 380 47.34 31.98 27.01
N HIS A 381 48.01 31.49 25.96
CA HIS A 381 49.46 31.69 25.79
C HIS A 381 49.83 33.17 25.73
N HIS A 382 49.01 33.97 25.04
CA HIS A 382 49.25 35.39 24.90
C HIS A 382 49.14 36.10 26.25
N GLU A 383 48.05 35.87 26.98
CA GLU A 383 47.77 36.47 28.28
C GLU A 383 48.78 36.05 29.34
N GLN A 384 49.11 34.76 29.45
CA GLN A 384 49.94 34.24 30.54
C GLN A 384 51.44 34.43 30.31
N TYR A 385 51.92 34.35 29.06
CA TYR A 385 53.37 34.33 28.78
C TYR A 385 53.81 35.46 27.86
N THR A 386 53.12 35.68 26.74
CA THR A 386 53.60 36.61 25.70
C THR A 386 53.46 38.08 26.12
N TYR A 387 52.29 38.47 26.60
CA TYR A 387 51.99 39.83 27.00
C TYR A 387 52.81 40.26 28.23
N PRO A 388 52.88 39.47 29.32
CA PRO A 388 53.71 39.80 30.47
C PRO A 388 55.20 39.93 30.13
N ARG A 389 55.77 39.03 29.31
CA ARG A 389 57.17 39.15 28.86
C ARG A 389 57.41 40.40 28.03
N LYS A 390 56.49 40.74 27.12
CA LYS A 390 56.57 41.97 26.31
C LYS A 390 56.43 43.23 27.17
N PHE A 391 55.57 43.20 28.18
CA PHE A 391 55.37 44.28 29.14
C PHE A 391 56.62 44.47 30.00
N LEU A 392 57.16 43.39 30.57
CA LEU A 392 58.41 43.40 31.33
C LEU A 392 59.55 43.95 30.49
N ARG A 393 59.75 43.44 29.26
CA ARG A 393 60.84 43.92 28.39
C ARG A 393 60.76 45.42 28.13
N LYS A 394 59.57 45.94 27.80
CA LYS A 394 59.37 47.39 27.60
C LYS A 394 59.63 48.19 28.87
N LEU A 395 59.23 47.66 30.02
CA LEU A 395 59.45 48.28 31.31
C LEU A 395 60.96 48.29 31.66
N THR A 396 61.68 47.21 31.38
CA THR A 396 63.14 47.12 31.51
C THR A 396 63.86 48.09 30.57
N GLU A 397 63.49 48.14 29.28
CA GLU A 397 64.02 49.09 28.29
C GLU A 397 63.84 50.53 28.79
N PHE A 398 62.63 50.90 29.21
CA PHE A 398 62.34 52.24 29.73
C PHE A 398 63.15 52.58 31.01
N LEU A 399 63.29 51.63 31.93
CA LEU A 399 64.02 51.86 33.17
C LEU A 399 65.54 51.97 32.96
N TYR A 400 66.12 51.09 32.14
CA TYR A 400 67.58 51.01 31.97
C TYR A 400 68.12 51.89 30.85
N GLU A 401 67.44 52.00 29.71
CA GLU A 401 67.92 52.82 28.59
C GLU A 401 67.51 54.28 28.78
N ASP A 402 66.24 54.55 29.06
CA ASP A 402 65.76 55.93 29.14
C ASP A 402 66.06 56.56 30.51
N ILE A 403 65.59 55.96 31.61
CA ILE A 403 65.72 56.60 32.93
C ILE A 403 67.15 56.49 33.48
N TYR A 404 67.71 55.29 33.53
CA TYR A 404 69.06 55.10 34.05
C TYR A 404 70.11 55.76 33.13
N GLY A 405 69.90 55.75 31.81
CA GLY A 405 70.71 56.50 30.84
C GLY A 405 70.75 58.00 31.17
N ILE A 406 69.58 58.65 31.35
CA ILE A 406 69.50 60.07 31.73
C ILE A 406 70.19 60.33 33.09
N GLN A 407 70.02 59.43 34.06
CA GLN A 407 70.68 59.55 35.36
C GLN A 407 72.21 59.45 35.24
N LEU A 408 72.71 58.53 34.42
CA LEU A 408 74.13 58.36 34.19
C LEU A 408 74.72 59.58 33.46
N GLU A 409 74.04 60.07 32.42
CA GLU A 409 74.43 61.29 31.69
C GLU A 409 74.52 62.52 32.61
N GLU A 410 73.53 62.72 33.48
CA GLU A 410 73.53 63.84 34.43
C GLU A 410 74.63 63.67 35.49
N THR A 411 74.87 62.43 35.95
CA THR A 411 75.96 62.12 36.89
C THR A 411 77.33 62.40 36.27
N GLU A 412 77.57 61.97 35.03
CA GLU A 412 78.81 62.23 34.32
C GLU A 412 78.98 63.70 33.95
N ARG A 413 77.91 64.40 33.55
CA ARG A 413 77.93 65.85 33.31
C ARG A 413 78.35 66.59 34.57
N ARG A 414 77.76 66.24 35.72
CA ARG A 414 78.10 66.83 37.02
C ARG A 414 79.51 66.50 37.44
N HIS A 415 79.96 65.26 37.29
CA HIS A 415 81.34 64.88 37.58
C HIS A 415 82.33 65.75 36.77
N ARG A 416 82.09 65.90 35.46
CA ARG A 416 82.88 66.79 34.59
C ARG A 416 82.83 68.25 35.02
N TRP A 417 81.67 68.74 35.44
CA TRP A 417 81.51 70.12 35.93
C TRP A 417 82.24 70.36 37.26
N MET A 418 82.11 69.44 38.22
CA MET A 418 82.79 69.48 39.52
C MET A 418 84.31 69.41 39.37
N VAL A 419 84.83 68.56 38.48
CA VAL A 419 86.28 68.50 38.19
C VAL A 419 86.79 69.84 37.64
N LYS A 420 85.99 70.50 36.80
CA LYS A 420 86.41 71.73 36.11
C LYS A 420 86.26 73.00 36.95
N TYR A 421 85.23 73.10 37.79
CA TYR A 421 84.87 74.32 38.50
C TYR A 421 84.84 74.19 40.02
N GLY A 422 84.83 72.96 40.56
CA GLY A 422 84.59 72.70 41.99
C GLY A 422 85.63 73.31 42.94
N GLN A 423 86.89 73.42 42.52
CA GLN A 423 87.94 74.06 43.33
C GLN A 423 87.77 75.57 43.50
N PHE A 424 86.90 76.19 42.70
CA PHE A 424 86.63 77.64 42.73
C PHE A 424 85.29 77.98 43.41
N ILE A 425 84.56 76.98 43.89
CA ILE A 425 83.27 77.17 44.56
C ILE A 425 83.52 77.12 46.08
N PRO A 426 83.17 78.18 46.83
CA PRO A 426 83.30 78.19 48.29
C PRO A 426 82.51 77.05 48.94
N ALA A 427 83.09 76.42 49.97
CA ALA A 427 82.48 75.29 50.64
C ALA A 427 81.18 75.64 51.39
N GLU A 428 80.92 76.93 51.65
CA GLU A 428 79.68 77.39 52.27
C GLU A 428 78.49 77.46 51.29
N PHE A 429 78.71 77.30 49.98
CA PHE A 429 77.64 77.34 48.98
C PHE A 429 76.98 75.97 48.85
N MET A 430 75.63 75.94 48.92
CA MET A 430 74.88 74.74 48.55
C MET A 430 75.11 74.41 47.08
N LEU A 431 75.63 73.21 46.80
CA LEU A 431 75.80 72.75 45.43
C LEU A 431 74.42 72.42 44.83
N PRO A 432 74.08 72.95 43.64
CA PRO A 432 72.82 72.60 42.99
C PRO A 432 72.72 71.08 42.75
N GLY A 433 71.69 70.45 43.31
CA GLY A 433 71.38 69.03 43.11
C GLY A 433 72.07 68.04 44.05
N GLU A 434 72.67 68.51 45.16
CA GLU A 434 73.34 67.66 46.15
C GLU A 434 72.36 66.77 46.96
N HIS A 435 71.08 67.15 47.07
CA HIS A 435 70.12 66.46 47.94
C HIS A 435 68.84 65.94 47.25
N GLU A 436 68.55 66.33 46.01
CA GLU A 436 67.33 65.86 45.32
C GLU A 436 67.62 65.63 43.83
N LEU A 437 68.02 64.40 43.50
CA LEU A 437 67.88 63.86 42.16
C LEU A 437 66.60 63.03 42.11
N PRO A 438 65.75 63.19 41.08
CA PRO A 438 64.63 62.29 40.89
C PRO A 438 65.16 60.88 40.61
N VAL A 439 64.89 59.96 41.54
CA VAL A 439 65.22 58.54 41.42
C VAL A 439 63.92 57.75 41.43
N VAL A 440 63.83 56.73 40.56
CA VAL A 440 62.70 55.80 40.60
C VAL A 440 62.82 54.96 41.87
N VAL A 441 61.93 55.19 42.83
CA VAL A 441 62.00 54.57 44.17
C VAL A 441 61.32 53.20 44.20
N GLN A 442 60.25 53.01 43.41
CA GLN A 442 59.52 51.75 43.39
C GLN A 442 58.85 51.54 42.04
N ILE A 443 58.97 50.33 41.51
CA ILE A 443 58.20 49.85 40.38
C ILE A 443 57.23 48.81 40.94
N ILE A 444 55.93 49.00 40.71
CA ILE A 444 54.92 48.02 41.11
C ILE A 444 54.90 46.94 40.03
N THR A 445 55.42 45.76 40.35
CA THR A 445 55.43 44.57 39.47
C THR A 445 54.45 43.49 39.94
N GLU A 446 53.45 43.88 40.71
CA GLU A 446 52.40 43.00 41.25
C GLU A 446 51.72 42.24 40.10
N GLY A 447 51.71 40.90 40.15
CA GLY A 447 51.20 40.03 39.09
C GLY A 447 52.22 39.55 38.04
N LEU A 448 53.49 39.98 38.10
CA LEU A 448 54.59 39.51 37.22
C LEU A 448 55.57 38.54 37.92
N GLU A 449 55.22 38.14 39.14
CA GLU A 449 56.10 37.46 40.10
C GLU A 449 56.60 36.08 39.64
N ASN A 450 55.77 35.34 38.89
CA ASN A 450 56.13 34.01 38.39
C ASN A 450 57.15 34.08 37.25
N ILE A 451 57.06 35.10 36.39
CA ILE A 451 57.94 35.28 35.23
C ILE A 451 59.27 35.92 35.63
N GLN A 452 59.26 36.79 36.65
CA GLN A 452 60.49 37.36 37.22
C GLN A 452 61.38 36.27 37.84
N LYS A 453 60.79 35.29 38.54
CA LYS A 453 61.54 34.13 39.09
C LYS A 453 62.15 33.25 37.99
N GLU A 454 61.42 33.01 36.90
CA GLU A 454 61.93 32.25 35.74
C GLU A 454 63.07 33.00 35.00
N GLN A 455 63.01 34.34 34.93
CA GLN A 455 64.09 35.16 34.36
C GLN A 455 65.35 35.13 35.23
N GLU A 456 65.22 35.16 36.56
CA GLU A 456 66.36 35.06 37.47
C GLU A 456 67.05 33.68 37.43
N GLU A 457 66.28 32.60 37.21
CA GLU A 457 66.81 31.24 37.04
C GLU A 457 67.46 31.02 35.67
N SER A 458 66.85 31.50 34.58
CA SER A 458 67.40 31.39 33.22
C SER A 458 68.68 32.21 32.99
N THR A 459 68.95 33.23 33.82
CA THR A 459 70.22 33.98 33.76
C THR A 459 71.39 33.20 34.41
N ARG A 460 71.10 32.17 35.22
CA ARG A 460 72.12 31.33 35.88
C ARG A 460 72.53 30.11 35.07
N GLU A 461 71.71 29.67 34.13
CA GLU A 461 72.00 28.54 33.23
C GLU A 461 72.11 29.03 31.78
N GLU A 462 73.34 29.15 31.29
CA GLU A 462 73.77 29.42 29.90
C GLU A 462 72.66 29.62 28.84
N GLY A 463 72.07 30.83 28.80
CA GLY A 463 71.51 31.43 27.58
C GLY A 463 70.36 30.69 26.87
N ARG A 464 69.63 29.79 27.53
CA ARG A 464 68.38 29.22 27.00
C ARG A 464 67.21 29.71 27.82
N GLU A 465 66.21 30.29 27.16
CA GLU A 465 64.91 30.60 27.78
C GLU A 465 64.35 29.30 28.41
N VAL A 466 64.29 29.26 29.74
CA VAL A 466 63.69 28.13 30.47
C VAL A 466 62.17 28.27 30.32
N ILE A 467 61.63 27.56 29.34
CA ILE A 467 60.18 27.43 29.13
C ILE A 467 59.63 26.57 30.29
N SER A 468 58.69 27.10 31.07
CA SER A 468 58.00 26.36 32.13
C SER A 468 57.38 25.06 31.59
N GLY A 469 57.28 24.02 32.43
CA GLY A 469 56.63 22.76 32.06
C GLY A 469 55.19 22.96 31.56
N GLU A 470 54.48 23.93 32.14
CA GLU A 470 53.12 24.32 31.77
C GLU A 470 53.08 25.06 30.42
N GLU A 471 54.02 25.98 30.18
CA GLU A 471 54.15 26.70 28.90
C GLU A 471 54.51 25.74 27.77
N ARG A 472 55.40 24.77 28.04
CA ARG A 472 55.78 23.74 27.06
C ARG A 472 54.62 22.82 26.72
N GLU A 473 53.84 22.41 27.71
CA GLU A 473 52.62 21.64 27.50
C GLU A 473 51.60 22.43 26.66
N LEU A 474 51.42 23.71 26.94
CA LEU A 474 50.52 24.61 26.21
C LEU A 474 50.98 24.81 24.74
N ILE A 475 52.27 25.02 24.51
CA ILE A 475 52.85 25.10 23.16
C ILE A 475 52.69 23.77 22.41
N ASP A 476 52.89 22.63 23.08
CA ASP A 476 52.73 21.30 22.49
C ASP A 476 51.27 21.02 22.09
N MET A 477 50.29 21.53 22.86
CA MET A 477 48.87 21.46 22.51
C MET A 477 48.50 22.39 21.35
N ILE A 478 49.05 23.61 21.30
CA ILE A 478 48.85 24.54 20.18
C ILE A 478 49.43 23.94 18.88
N LYS A 479 50.60 23.29 18.96
CA LYS A 479 51.27 22.65 17.81
C LYS A 479 50.67 21.29 17.43
N GLY A 480 49.75 20.76 18.24
CA GLY A 480 49.08 19.47 17.99
C GLY A 480 49.97 18.23 18.20
N THR A 481 51.06 18.35 18.97
CA THR A 481 52.04 17.27 19.21
C THR A 481 51.69 16.36 20.40
N LYS A 482 50.78 16.79 21.27
CA LYS A 482 50.08 15.93 22.25
C LYS A 482 48.58 16.01 21.95
N ILE A 483 48.03 14.92 21.40
CA ILE A 483 46.59 14.64 21.31
C ILE A 483 46.33 13.40 22.15
#